data_AF-A0AAW2JFJ7-F1
#
_entry.id   AF-A0AAW2JFJ7-F1
#
_cell.length_a   1.000
_cell.length_b   1.000
_cell.length_c   1.000
_cell.angle_alpha   90.00
_cell.angle_beta   90.00
_cell.angle_gamma   90.00
#
_symmetry.space_group_name_H-M   'P 1'
#
loop_
_entity.id
_entity.type
_entity.pdbx_description
1 polymer ?
#
loop_
_entity_poly.entity_id
_entity_poly.type
_entity_poly.pdbx_seq_one_letter_code
_entity_poly.pdbx_strand_id
1 'polypeptide(L)'
;MVREVKATANGFFFFEFKTLAAMEEVIEGGPWLFNGQAIVLQKWEPGMVLRKLQHTQVPVWIKLRHLPVELWTSEGLSVVASGVGKPLYPDAITRACTRLDFAREDGSEVACKVDVEYEWLPPKCTTCHSLGHSIRDCPTTKPKPPPVSVYVQKPTGQPQHRPTDVSKPQPPGR
;
A
#
# COMPACT_ATOMS: atom_id res chain seq x y z
N MET A 1 0.21 -20.15 2.48
CA MET A 1 -1.16 -19.76 2.90
C MET A 1 -1.11 -18.82 4.10
N VAL A 2 -2.06 -17.89 4.20
CA VAL A 2 -2.19 -16.90 5.29
C VAL A 2 -2.17 -17.59 6.67
N ARG A 3 -1.45 -17.00 7.62
CA ARG A 3 -1.38 -17.44 9.02
C ARG A 3 -2.48 -16.77 9.84
N GLU A 4 -2.60 -15.45 9.73
CA GLU A 4 -3.52 -14.66 10.53
C GLU A 4 -4.02 -13.44 9.74
N VAL A 5 -5.26 -13.03 10.00
CA VAL A 5 -5.81 -11.77 9.50
C VAL A 5 -6.27 -10.93 10.69
N LYS A 6 -5.72 -9.72 10.82
CA LYS A 6 -6.11 -8.76 11.86
C LYS A 6 -6.86 -7.60 11.22
N ALA A 7 -8.07 -7.32 11.70
CA ALA A 7 -8.85 -6.16 11.27
C ALA A 7 -8.77 -5.04 12.31
N THR A 8 -8.78 -3.80 11.84
CA THR A 8 -8.86 -2.62 12.70
C THR A 8 -10.23 -1.96 12.59
N ALA A 9 -10.69 -1.27 13.64
CA ALA A 9 -11.92 -0.46 13.59
C ALA A 9 -11.87 0.63 12.51
N ASN A 10 -10.66 1.02 12.10
CA ASN A 10 -10.41 1.98 11.04
C ASN A 10 -10.29 1.30 9.67
N GLY A 11 -10.89 0.14 9.43
CA GLY A 11 -11.00 -0.45 8.09
C GLY A 11 -9.68 -0.81 7.41
N PHE A 12 -8.60 -0.97 8.18
CA PHE A 12 -7.37 -1.60 7.70
C PHE A 12 -7.36 -3.08 8.09
N PHE A 13 -6.78 -3.88 7.20
CA PHE A 13 -6.57 -5.30 7.39
C PHE A 13 -5.07 -5.58 7.29
N PHE A 14 -4.57 -6.41 8.20
CA PHE A 14 -3.22 -6.94 8.15
C PHE A 14 -3.29 -8.43 7.89
N PHE A 15 -2.50 -8.88 6.93
CA PHE A 15 -2.39 -10.27 6.56
C PHE A 15 -0.99 -10.75 6.97
N GLU A 16 -0.93 -11.67 7.93
CA GLU A 16 0.30 -12.34 8.28
C GLU A 16 0.40 -13.62 7.46
N PHE A 17 1.51 -13.82 6.76
CA PHE A 17 1.73 -15.00 5.93
C PHE A 17 2.72 -15.94 6.60
N LYS A 18 2.53 -17.26 6.39
CA LYS A 18 3.46 -18.27 6.93
C LYS A 18 4.86 -18.17 6.32
N THR A 19 4.96 -17.70 5.08
CA THR A 19 6.20 -17.60 4.31
C THR A 19 6.20 -16.31 3.48
N LEU A 20 7.39 -15.81 3.15
CA LEU A 20 7.57 -14.64 2.27
C LEU A 20 7.00 -14.92 0.87
N ALA A 21 7.30 -16.08 0.30
CA ALA A 21 6.81 -16.47 -1.03
C ALA A 21 5.28 -16.44 -1.15
N ALA A 22 4.55 -16.88 -0.10
CA ALA A 22 3.09 -16.83 -0.12
C ALA A 22 2.53 -15.40 -0.01
N MET A 23 3.27 -14.48 0.60
CA MET A 23 2.92 -13.06 0.63
C MET A 23 3.17 -12.41 -0.72
N GLU A 24 4.31 -12.72 -1.35
CA GLU A 24 4.68 -12.22 -2.67
C GLU A 24 3.69 -12.69 -3.74
N GLU A 25 3.33 -13.98 -3.76
CA GLU A 25 2.32 -14.52 -4.68
C GLU A 25 0.97 -13.77 -4.56
N VAL A 26 0.54 -13.45 -3.33
CA VAL A 26 -0.71 -12.71 -3.12
C VAL A 26 -0.56 -11.23 -3.49
N ILE A 27 0.56 -10.57 -3.19
CA ILE A 27 0.76 -9.17 -3.62
C ILE A 27 0.81 -9.05 -5.15
N GLU A 28 1.42 -10.03 -5.82
CA GLU A 28 1.61 -10.03 -7.27
C GLU A 28 0.35 -10.49 -8.04
N GLY A 29 -0.52 -11.30 -7.43
CA GLY A 29 -1.73 -11.80 -8.06
C GLY A 29 -2.91 -10.81 -8.16
N GLY A 30 -2.71 -9.53 -7.81
CA GLY A 30 -3.79 -8.53 -7.82
C GLY A 30 -4.32 -8.18 -9.23
N PRO A 31 -5.46 -7.45 -9.35
CA PRO A 31 -6.21 -6.76 -8.30
C PRO A 31 -7.16 -7.66 -7.49
N TRP A 32 -7.19 -7.45 -6.17
CA TRP A 32 -8.06 -8.21 -5.26
C TRP A 32 -9.37 -7.49 -5.00
N LEU A 33 -10.49 -8.18 -5.19
CA LEU A 33 -11.83 -7.71 -4.86
C LEU A 33 -12.34 -8.49 -3.64
N PHE A 34 -12.85 -7.77 -2.65
CA PHE A 34 -13.57 -8.35 -1.52
C PHE A 34 -14.94 -7.70 -1.43
N ASN A 35 -16.01 -8.48 -1.56
CA ASN A 35 -17.40 -7.99 -1.65
C ASN A 35 -17.58 -6.88 -2.71
N GLY A 36 -16.91 -7.01 -3.85
CA GLY A 36 -16.95 -6.00 -4.92
C GLY A 36 -16.17 -4.72 -4.63
N GLN A 37 -15.52 -4.60 -3.48
CA GLN A 37 -14.62 -3.50 -3.14
C GLN A 37 -13.16 -3.93 -3.37
N ALA A 38 -12.41 -3.15 -4.13
CA ALA A 38 -10.99 -3.44 -4.32
C ALA A 38 -10.20 -3.19 -3.04
N ILE A 39 -9.30 -4.10 -2.73
CA ILE A 39 -8.34 -3.96 -1.65
C ILE A 39 -6.98 -3.66 -2.29
N VAL A 40 -6.40 -2.53 -1.92
CA VAL A 40 -5.00 -2.23 -2.24
C VAL A 40 -4.12 -2.92 -1.21
N LEU A 41 -3.32 -3.88 -1.66
CA LEU A 41 -2.32 -4.54 -0.82
C LEU A 41 -1.02 -3.74 -0.85
N GLN A 42 -0.42 -3.56 0.31
CA GLN A 42 0.90 -2.94 0.46
C GLN A 42 1.71 -3.75 1.46
N LYS A 43 2.99 -3.99 1.14
CA LYS A 43 3.93 -4.63 2.06
C LYS A 43 4.09 -3.75 3.30
N TRP A 44 3.95 -4.36 4.48
CA TRP A 44 4.14 -3.64 5.73
C TRP A 44 5.62 -3.32 5.97
N GLU A 45 5.89 -2.09 6.40
CA GLU A 45 7.22 -1.64 6.81
C GLU A 45 7.15 -1.00 8.21
N PRO A 46 8.18 -1.20 9.06
CA PRO A 46 8.26 -0.52 10.35
C PRO A 46 8.18 1.00 10.18
N GLY A 47 7.32 1.66 10.96
CA GLY A 47 7.12 3.11 10.88
C GLY A 47 6.13 3.57 9.79
N MET A 48 5.54 2.65 9.01
CA MET A 48 4.51 2.99 8.04
C MET A 48 3.27 3.57 8.72
N VAL A 49 2.84 4.76 8.27
CA VAL A 49 1.62 5.40 8.76
C VAL A 49 0.43 4.94 7.93
N LEU A 50 -0.49 4.20 8.56
CA LEU A 50 -1.74 3.81 7.93
C LEU A 50 -2.64 5.02 7.70
N ARG A 51 -2.80 5.42 6.43
CA ARG A 51 -3.72 6.49 6.03
C ARG A 51 -4.82 5.90 5.18
N LYS A 52 -6.08 6.09 5.59
CA LYS A 52 -7.21 5.79 4.70
C LYS A 52 -7.05 6.72 3.53
N LEU A 53 -7.00 6.17 2.33
CA LEU A 53 -6.66 6.93 1.15
C LEU A 53 -7.72 8.03 0.92
N GLN A 54 -7.51 9.25 1.42
CA GLN A 54 -8.08 10.47 0.82
C GLN A 54 -7.29 10.83 -0.45
N HIS A 55 -6.90 9.83 -1.23
CA HIS A 55 -5.96 10.03 -2.32
C HIS A 55 -6.73 10.25 -3.61
N THR A 56 -6.28 11.25 -4.37
CA THR A 56 -6.67 11.46 -5.77
C THR A 56 -5.94 10.50 -6.72
N GLN A 57 -5.01 9.68 -6.19
CA GLN A 57 -4.18 8.76 -6.95
C GLN A 57 -4.05 7.42 -6.22
N VAL A 58 -4.15 6.32 -6.94
CA VAL A 58 -3.87 4.97 -6.42
C VAL A 58 -3.04 4.19 -7.43
N PRO A 59 -2.20 3.25 -6.99
CA PRO A 59 -1.56 2.31 -7.90
C PRO A 59 -2.62 1.41 -8.55
N VAL A 60 -2.52 1.23 -9.87
CA VAL A 60 -3.37 0.32 -10.64
C VAL A 60 -2.50 -0.56 -11.52
N TRP A 61 -2.89 -1.83 -11.67
CA TRP A 61 -2.27 -2.73 -12.62
C TRP A 61 -2.72 -2.41 -14.03
N ILE A 62 -1.77 -2.41 -14.95
CA ILE A 62 -2.01 -2.24 -16.38
C ILE A 62 -1.45 -3.44 -17.13
N LYS A 63 -2.17 -3.87 -18.17
CA LYS A 63 -1.74 -4.85 -19.14
C LYS A 63 -1.33 -4.10 -20.40
N LEU A 64 -0.07 -4.26 -20.80
CA LEU A 64 0.45 -3.76 -22.07
C LEU A 64 0.28 -4.88 -23.12
N ARG A 65 -0.50 -4.61 -24.16
CA ARG A 65 -0.71 -5.55 -25.27
C ARG A 65 -0.02 -5.08 -26.53
N HIS A 66 0.39 -6.05 -27.34
CA HIS A 66 1.09 -5.81 -28.61
C HIS A 66 2.42 -5.08 -28.42
N LEU A 67 3.11 -5.34 -27.30
CA LEU A 67 4.41 -4.76 -27.01
C LEU A 67 5.49 -5.47 -27.85
N PRO A 68 6.25 -4.76 -28.71
CA PRO A 68 7.36 -5.32 -29.44
C PRO A 68 8.38 -5.99 -28.52
N VAL A 69 8.99 -7.08 -28.98
CA VAL A 69 9.91 -7.89 -28.16
C VAL A 69 11.16 -7.11 -27.74
N GLU A 70 11.57 -6.12 -28.52
CA GLU A 70 12.69 -5.24 -28.23
C GLU A 70 12.43 -4.36 -27.00
N LEU A 71 11.15 -4.07 -26.73
CA LEU A 71 10.71 -3.29 -25.58
C LEU A 71 10.44 -4.16 -24.33
N TRP A 72 10.58 -5.49 -24.43
CA TRP A 72 10.52 -6.44 -23.30
C TRP A 72 11.81 -6.44 -22.46
N THR A 73 12.31 -5.24 -22.18
CA THR A 73 13.44 -4.99 -21.28
C THR A 73 12.97 -4.11 -20.14
N SER A 74 13.72 -4.09 -19.02
CA SER A 74 13.41 -3.20 -17.90
C SER A 74 13.31 -1.73 -18.34
N GLU A 75 14.21 -1.31 -19.24
CA GLU A 75 14.22 0.04 -19.80
C GLU A 75 13.04 0.28 -20.76
N GLY A 76 12.79 -0.63 -21.71
CA GLY A 76 11.67 -0.52 -22.66
C GLY A 76 10.30 -0.48 -21.98
N LEU A 77 10.08 -1.35 -21.00
CA LEU A 77 8.87 -1.37 -20.18
C LEU A 77 8.70 -0.07 -19.40
N SER A 78 9.79 0.45 -18.82
CA SER A 78 9.78 1.73 -18.10
C SER A 78 9.38 2.89 -19.03
N VAL A 79 9.95 2.94 -20.24
CA VAL A 79 9.62 3.95 -21.25
C VAL A 79 8.14 3.90 -21.60
N VAL A 80 7.61 2.72 -21.93
CA VAL A 80 6.20 2.58 -22.32
C VAL A 80 5.25 2.90 -21.14
N ALA A 81 5.52 2.36 -19.96
CA ALA A 81 4.71 2.61 -18.78
C ALA A 81 4.74 4.08 -18.34
N SER A 82 5.86 4.78 -18.57
CA SER A 82 5.98 6.22 -18.28
C SER A 82 5.04 7.09 -19.12
N GLY A 83 4.66 6.63 -20.31
CA GLY A 83 3.65 7.28 -21.15
C GLY A 83 2.23 7.19 -20.57
N VAL A 84 1.97 6.22 -19.70
CA VAL A 84 0.66 6.03 -19.03
C VAL A 84 0.61 6.77 -17.70
N GLY A 85 1.72 6.82 -16.97
CA GLY A 85 1.79 7.45 -15.65
C GLY A 85 3.14 7.23 -15.00
N LYS A 86 3.19 7.25 -13.66
CA LYS A 86 4.43 6.94 -12.92
C LYS A 86 4.53 5.43 -12.70
N PRO A 87 5.43 4.70 -13.40
CA PRO A 87 5.61 3.27 -13.16
C PRO A 87 6.12 3.03 -11.74
N LEU A 88 5.66 1.93 -11.13
CA LEU A 88 6.12 1.49 -9.81
C LEU A 88 7.05 0.29 -9.95
N TYR A 89 6.50 -0.84 -10.43
CA TYR A 89 7.25 -2.06 -10.71
C TYR A 89 6.42 -2.98 -11.62
N PRO A 90 7.05 -3.72 -12.54
CA PRO A 90 6.41 -4.82 -13.26
C PRO A 90 6.17 -6.02 -12.32
N ASP A 91 5.18 -6.87 -12.64
CA ASP A 91 4.94 -8.13 -11.92
C ASP A 91 6.08 -9.15 -12.15
N ALA A 92 6.11 -10.26 -11.39
CA ALA A 92 7.18 -11.25 -11.51
C ALA A 92 7.28 -11.87 -12.90
N ILE A 93 6.14 -12.11 -13.55
CA ILE A 93 6.09 -12.73 -14.88
C ILE A 93 6.72 -11.80 -15.91
N THR A 94 6.35 -10.52 -15.88
CA THR A 94 6.91 -9.49 -16.77
C THR A 94 8.38 -9.26 -16.47
N ARG A 95 8.80 -9.24 -15.19
CA ARG A 95 10.22 -9.14 -14.79
C ARG A 95 11.06 -10.31 -15.30
N ALA A 96 10.50 -11.51 -15.33
CA ALA A 96 11.18 -12.70 -15.80
C ALA A 96 11.26 -12.77 -17.34
N CYS A 97 10.64 -11.82 -18.07
CA CYS A 97 10.54 -11.80 -19.53
C CYS A 97 10.01 -13.13 -20.12
N THR A 98 9.21 -13.88 -19.36
CA THR A 98 8.85 -15.27 -19.72
C THR A 98 7.63 -15.38 -20.62
N ARG A 99 6.90 -14.29 -20.86
CA ARG A 99 5.61 -14.31 -21.56
C ARG A 99 5.71 -13.67 -22.95
N LEU A 100 6.43 -14.34 -23.84
CA LEU A 100 6.58 -14.00 -25.25
C LEU A 100 5.40 -14.52 -26.10
N ASP A 101 4.17 -14.38 -25.60
CA ASP A 101 3.00 -14.64 -26.42
C ASP A 101 2.71 -13.35 -27.19
N PHE A 102 2.76 -13.39 -28.53
CA PHE A 102 2.35 -12.33 -29.46
C PHE A 102 3.38 -11.23 -29.81
N ALA A 103 4.44 -11.59 -30.55
CA ALA A 103 5.09 -10.65 -31.46
C ALA A 103 5.11 -11.27 -32.87
N ARG A 104 4.40 -10.64 -33.82
CA ARG A 104 4.49 -10.93 -35.25
C ARG A 104 5.23 -9.75 -35.86
N GLU A 105 6.46 -9.98 -36.31
CA GLU A 105 7.29 -8.97 -36.97
C GLU A 105 6.68 -8.63 -38.33
N ASP A 106 6.28 -7.37 -38.51
CA ASP A 106 6.28 -6.73 -39.82
C ASP A 106 7.27 -5.57 -39.72
N GLY A 107 8.47 -5.77 -40.27
CA GLY A 107 9.65 -4.90 -40.17
C GLY A 107 9.52 -3.55 -40.87
N SER A 108 8.55 -2.75 -40.45
CA SER A 108 8.41 -1.35 -40.86
C SER A 108 8.62 -0.45 -39.64
N GLU A 109 9.38 0.64 -39.85
CA GLU A 109 9.71 1.68 -38.87
C GLU A 109 8.45 2.53 -38.57
N VAL A 110 7.42 1.87 -38.06
CA VAL A 110 6.09 2.42 -37.79
C VAL A 110 5.94 2.49 -36.28
N ALA A 111 5.46 3.63 -35.80
CA ALA A 111 5.13 3.82 -34.39
C ALA A 111 4.32 2.61 -33.87
N CYS A 112 4.90 1.87 -32.93
CA CYS A 112 4.29 0.68 -32.38
C CYS A 112 3.11 1.08 -31.49
N LYS A 113 1.89 0.77 -31.92
CA LYS A 113 0.69 1.00 -31.12
C LYS A 113 0.63 -0.04 -30.00
N VAL A 114 0.94 0.37 -28.78
CA VAL A 114 0.76 -0.44 -27.57
C VAL A 114 -0.60 -0.14 -26.98
N ASP A 115 -1.44 -1.18 -26.82
CA ASP A 115 -2.74 -1.04 -26.19
C ASP A 115 -2.60 -1.23 -24.68
N VAL A 116 -3.19 -0.31 -23.91
CA VAL A 116 -3.14 -0.32 -22.44
C VAL A 116 -4.51 -0.68 -21.89
N GLU A 117 -4.57 -1.75 -21.11
CA GLU A 117 -5.78 -2.12 -20.37
C GLU A 117 -5.56 -2.00 -18.88
N TYR A 118 -6.49 -1.34 -18.19
CA TYR A 118 -6.49 -1.31 -16.74
C TYR A 118 -7.20 -2.54 -16.20
N GLU A 119 -6.56 -3.27 -15.30
CA GLU A 119 -7.21 -4.42 -14.67
C GLU A 119 -8.36 -4.00 -13.77
N TRP A 120 -8.23 -2.83 -13.14
CA TRP A 120 -9.26 -2.20 -12.36
C TRP A 120 -9.00 -0.70 -12.21
N LEU A 121 -10.07 0.09 -12.25
CA LEU A 121 -10.04 1.52 -11.96
C LEU A 121 -10.99 1.82 -10.79
N PRO A 122 -10.56 2.58 -9.77
CA PRO A 122 -11.44 2.92 -8.67
C PRO A 122 -12.59 3.80 -9.11
N PRO A 123 -13.78 3.64 -8.51
CA PRO A 123 -14.82 4.65 -8.63
C PRO A 123 -14.31 5.97 -8.07
N LYS A 124 -14.47 7.03 -8.85
CA LYS A 124 -14.19 8.41 -8.43
C LYS A 124 -15.48 9.07 -7.96
N CYS A 125 -15.47 9.59 -6.74
CA CYS A 125 -16.61 10.34 -6.23
C CYS A 125 -16.81 11.62 -7.03
N THR A 126 -18.03 11.88 -7.52
CA THR A 126 -18.34 13.09 -8.29
C THR A 126 -18.44 14.36 -7.45
N THR A 127 -18.59 14.23 -6.13
CA THR A 127 -18.71 15.37 -5.20
C THR A 127 -17.35 15.82 -4.67
N CYS A 128 -16.57 14.91 -4.09
CA CYS A 128 -15.29 15.25 -3.45
C CYS A 128 -14.05 14.80 -4.25
N HIS A 129 -14.25 14.19 -5.42
CA HIS A 129 -13.19 13.75 -6.35
C HIS A 129 -12.17 12.75 -5.81
N SER A 130 -12.34 12.24 -4.58
CA SER A 130 -11.54 11.16 -4.03
C SER A 130 -11.97 9.80 -4.58
N LEU A 131 -11.03 8.87 -4.58
CA LEU A 131 -11.22 7.51 -5.07
C LEU A 131 -11.78 6.59 -3.97
N GLY A 132 -12.47 5.52 -4.37
CA GLY A 132 -12.84 4.42 -3.47
C GLY A 132 -14.21 4.52 -2.79
N HIS A 133 -15.06 5.49 -3.15
CA HIS A 133 -16.46 5.54 -2.70
C HIS A 133 -17.38 6.18 -3.73
N SER A 134 -18.67 5.84 -3.64
CA SER A 134 -19.73 6.46 -4.43
C SER A 134 -20.22 7.75 -3.76
N ILE A 135 -20.89 8.63 -4.51
CA ILE A 135 -21.51 9.85 -3.93
C ILE A 135 -22.40 9.57 -2.70
N ARG A 136 -23.03 8.39 -2.63
CA ARG A 136 -23.91 7.99 -1.51
C ARG A 136 -23.14 7.81 -0.19
N ASP A 137 -21.87 7.43 -0.28
CA ASP A 137 -21.03 7.12 0.87
C ASP A 137 -20.05 8.26 1.20
N CYS A 138 -20.23 9.43 0.58
CA CYS A 138 -19.28 10.51 0.65
C CYS A 138 -19.18 11.12 2.06
N PRO A 139 -17.98 11.20 2.68
CA PRO A 139 -17.82 11.82 3.99
C PRO A 139 -18.14 13.31 4.02
N THR A 140 -18.05 14.00 2.87
CA THR A 140 -18.37 15.43 2.76
C THR A 140 -19.87 15.71 2.71
N THR A 141 -20.69 14.71 2.36
CA THR A 141 -22.16 14.83 2.39
C THR A 141 -22.74 14.40 3.74
N LYS A 142 -21.97 13.70 4.58
CA LYS A 142 -22.36 13.35 5.96
C LYS A 142 -22.09 14.54 6.90
N PRO A 143 -23.03 14.90 7.80
CA PRO A 143 -22.79 15.91 8.83
C PRO A 143 -21.55 15.55 9.65
N LYS A 144 -20.63 16.49 9.88
CA LYS A 144 -19.49 16.27 10.78
C LYS A 144 -20.03 15.94 12.18
N PRO A 145 -19.60 14.83 12.82
CA PRO A 145 -19.88 14.64 14.24
C PRO A 145 -19.21 15.77 15.03
N PRO A 146 -19.81 16.21 16.16
CA PRO A 146 -19.23 17.24 17.00
C PRO A 146 -17.83 16.82 17.47
N PRO A 147 -16.90 17.78 17.64
CA PRO A 147 -15.55 17.48 18.12
C PRO A 147 -15.63 16.84 19.51
N VAL A 148 -15.08 15.62 19.64
CA VAL A 148 -14.91 14.95 20.93
C VAL A 148 -13.58 15.41 21.53
N SER A 149 -13.62 16.17 22.62
CA SER A 149 -12.44 16.48 23.42
C SER A 149 -12.08 15.28 24.29
N VAL A 150 -10.86 14.76 24.14
CA VAL A 150 -10.30 13.74 25.01
C VAL A 150 -9.27 14.42 25.91
N TYR A 151 -9.53 14.47 27.21
CA TYR A 151 -8.56 14.92 28.20
C TYR A 151 -7.57 13.80 28.49
N VAL A 152 -6.32 13.96 28.04
CA VAL A 152 -5.22 13.06 28.40
C VAL A 152 -4.64 13.52 29.73
N GLN A 153 -4.70 12.67 30.76
CA GLN A 153 -3.98 12.95 32.02
C GLN A 153 -2.48 12.85 31.73
N LYS A 154 -1.74 13.92 32.05
CA LYS A 154 -0.27 13.88 32.01
C LYS A 154 0.19 12.81 33.02
N PRO A 155 1.08 11.87 32.64
CA PRO A 155 1.64 10.92 33.59
C PRO A 155 2.42 11.69 34.67
N THR A 156 1.86 11.73 35.87
CA THR A 156 2.50 12.27 37.07
C THR A 156 3.54 11.26 37.55
N GLY A 157 4.81 11.51 37.22
CA GLY A 157 5.93 10.70 37.68
C GLY A 157 7.25 11.46 37.57
N GLN A 158 7.52 12.34 38.54
CA GLN A 158 8.89 12.76 38.81
C GLN A 158 9.65 11.56 39.43
N PRO A 159 10.86 11.23 38.97
CA PRO A 159 11.70 10.27 39.68
C PRO A 159 12.17 10.89 41.00
N GLN A 160 11.69 10.33 42.12
CA GLN A 160 12.23 10.63 43.43
C GLN A 160 13.64 10.04 43.51
N HIS A 161 14.66 10.89 43.47
CA HIS A 161 15.99 10.53 43.96
C HIS A 161 15.88 10.20 45.45
N ARG A 162 15.97 8.92 45.78
CA ARG A 162 16.16 8.44 47.15
C ARG A 162 17.61 8.75 47.56
N PRO A 163 17.86 9.56 48.60
CA PRO A 163 19.21 9.67 49.15
C PRO A 163 19.59 8.31 49.75
N THR A 164 20.70 7.75 49.29
CA THR A 164 21.37 6.60 49.89
C THR A 164 21.74 6.93 51.34
N ASP A 165 21.20 6.16 52.27
CA ASP A 165 21.57 6.18 53.68
C ASP A 165 23.03 5.72 53.82
N VAL A 166 23.89 6.63 54.28
CA VAL A 166 25.29 6.37 54.56
C VAL A 166 25.35 5.74 55.95
N SER A 167 25.67 4.45 55.99
CA SER A 167 25.95 3.68 57.19
C SER A 167 26.88 4.44 58.14
N LYS A 168 26.35 4.83 59.29
CA LYS A 168 27.07 5.48 60.40
C LYS A 168 28.07 4.51 61.03
N PRO A 169 29.35 4.88 61.25
CA PRO A 169 30.27 4.09 62.06
C PRO A 169 29.89 4.14 63.56
N GLN A 170 29.93 2.98 64.21
CA GLN A 170 29.70 2.81 65.65
C GLN A 170 30.98 3.18 66.43
N PRO A 171 30.89 3.98 67.52
CA PRO A 171 32.05 4.31 68.34
C PRO A 171 32.38 3.18 69.33
N PRO A 172 33.66 3.01 69.73
CA PRO A 172 34.05 2.10 70.79
C PRO A 172 34.00 2.78 72.17
N GLY A 173 33.57 2.05 73.19
CA GLY A 173 33.64 2.43 74.61
C GLY A 173 32.39 1.96 75.34
N ARG A 174 32.46 1.23 76.47
CA ARG A 174 33.44 1.32 77.56
C ARG A 174 33.42 0.03 78.38
#